data_AF-A0A3A9HKG6-F1
#
_entry.id   AF-A0A3A9HKG6-F1
#
_cell.length_a   1.000
_cell.length_b   1.000
_cell.length_c   1.000
_cell.angle_alpha   90.00
_cell.angle_beta   90.00
_cell.angle_gamma   90.00
#
_symmetry.space_group_name_H-M   'P 1'
#
loop_
_entity.id
_entity.type
_entity.pdbx_description
1 polymer ?
#
loop_
_entity_poly.entity_id
_entity_poly.type
_entity_poly.pdbx_seq_one_letter_code
_entity_poly.pdbx_strand_id
1 'polypeptide(L)'
;MEKRTKVCASALVPDICGGRGTPLAEKRPSPVLKGGALAAVALGLMLMKAAPGAAAPKDIVEKGAQEIAYDISPANDGTNIAVGKNAKVFIGGGTQEAMLSFGETVAYTFTSMHIHDNANAKKNLPEGIAVGTNTYARTGSIQIGAHTLETKNIAIGDTTADKLRQFGVASTTLGTNSYTGGGFATTLGSYNVQSSPYEASGFLDTLTNSTKNAFSTVVGTLNSNESMSGSSNSGVANVINGAANKVTNSNGAIVIGAGNSVKDSRASFSTSAYSTNFGSVTEMQKALMDGVAENAGGAVLAIGGANAAEYAQSSQMMGVGNKLTGTSGAVSKYNLLDGYKNTARNVNHVSVIGSENTVENTDTALLLGDRRKLSGAHRSVVLGSADAEKELKVADAVLIGHNADVQKEGGVALGSGSVASVDKGVVGYDPTPGADHANDTTGVWKSTAAAVSVGAVTITGGTPVTRQITGVAAGINDTDAVNVAQLKALLGAGGGSWNLD
;
A
#
# COMPACT_ATOMS: atom_id res chain seq x y z
N MET A 1 34.65 -6.78 -40.63
CA MET A 1 35.43 -7.95 -40.15
C MET A 1 35.00 -8.23 -38.71
N GLU A 2 33.85 -8.86 -38.44
CA GLU A 2 33.35 -10.19 -38.85
C GLU A 2 34.13 -11.39 -38.30
N LYS A 3 33.50 -12.07 -37.32
CA LYS A 3 33.45 -13.51 -36.98
C LYS A 3 32.72 -13.58 -35.62
N ARG A 4 31.41 -13.78 -35.51
CA ARG A 4 30.54 -14.90 -35.95
C ARG A 4 30.93 -16.29 -35.41
N THR A 5 30.24 -16.64 -34.32
CA THR A 5 29.48 -17.91 -34.16
C THR A 5 30.22 -19.19 -33.76
N LYS A 6 29.89 -19.74 -32.58
CA LYS A 6 29.15 -21.01 -32.50
C LYS A 6 28.44 -21.26 -31.15
N VAL A 7 27.16 -21.60 -31.26
CA VAL A 7 26.34 -22.26 -30.25
C VAL A 7 26.46 -23.77 -30.47
N CYS A 8 26.46 -24.57 -29.41
CA CYS A 8 26.10 -25.99 -29.46
C CYS A 8 25.28 -26.34 -28.21
N ALA A 9 24.26 -27.16 -28.38
CA ALA A 9 23.32 -27.57 -27.34
C ALA A 9 23.42 -29.07 -27.03
N SER A 10 22.90 -29.46 -25.86
CA SER A 10 22.34 -30.78 -25.52
C SER A 10 23.16 -32.05 -25.85
N ALA A 11 23.51 -32.83 -24.82
CA ALA A 11 22.71 -34.00 -24.42
C ALA A 11 23.42 -34.94 -23.41
N LEU A 12 22.59 -35.78 -22.77
CA LEU A 12 22.88 -37.13 -22.23
C LEU A 12 23.66 -37.32 -20.92
N VAL A 13 22.93 -37.96 -19.99
CA VAL A 13 23.37 -38.66 -18.77
C VAL A 13 23.92 -40.05 -19.13
N PRO A 14 24.85 -40.61 -18.35
CA PRO A 14 25.02 -42.06 -18.24
C PRO A 14 24.73 -42.59 -16.83
N ASP A 15 23.90 -43.65 -16.76
CA ASP A 15 23.75 -44.52 -15.58
C ASP A 15 25.04 -45.30 -15.29
N ILE A 16 25.26 -45.67 -14.02
CA ILE A 16 26.12 -46.80 -13.63
C ILE A 16 25.34 -47.69 -12.66
N CYS A 17 25.16 -48.96 -13.03
CA CYS A 17 24.41 -49.95 -12.26
C CYS A 17 25.29 -50.82 -11.33
N GLY A 18 24.68 -51.29 -10.23
CA GLY A 18 24.97 -52.60 -9.62
C GLY A 18 25.70 -52.60 -8.27
N GLY A 19 25.24 -53.33 -7.25
CA GLY A 19 23.97 -54.05 -7.13
C GLY A 19 23.88 -55.06 -5.95
N ARG A 20 22.63 -55.55 -5.73
CA ARG A 20 22.19 -56.76 -5.00
C ARG A 20 22.35 -56.84 -3.47
N GLY A 21 21.21 -57.11 -2.81
CA GLY A 21 21.12 -57.62 -1.42
C GLY A 21 19.70 -57.53 -0.86
N THR A 22 18.89 -58.60 -0.99
CA THR A 22 17.52 -58.72 -0.44
C THR A 22 17.47 -59.82 0.63
N PRO A 23 16.35 -60.04 1.36
CA PRO A 23 15.61 -59.09 2.19
C PRO A 23 15.36 -59.65 3.62
N LEU A 24 14.87 -58.84 4.56
CA LEU A 24 14.23 -59.34 5.78
C LEU A 24 12.92 -58.60 6.06
N ALA A 25 11.92 -59.37 6.53
CA ALA A 25 10.58 -58.89 6.84
C ALA A 25 10.33 -58.99 8.34
N GLU A 26 9.66 -57.99 8.93
CA GLU A 26 9.09 -58.13 10.27
C GLU A 26 7.74 -57.39 10.41
N LYS A 27 7.01 -57.75 11.47
CA LYS A 27 5.55 -57.58 11.61
C LYS A 27 5.14 -56.28 12.31
N ARG A 28 3.89 -55.90 12.02
CA ARG A 28 2.98 -55.02 12.79
C ARG A 28 3.00 -55.33 14.32
N PRO A 29 2.64 -54.39 15.24
CA PRO A 29 1.46 -53.51 15.11
C PRO A 29 1.53 -52.07 15.66
N SER A 30 0.44 -51.34 15.41
CA SER A 30 0.17 -49.96 15.85
C SER A 30 -0.58 -49.89 17.20
N PRO A 31 -0.44 -48.79 17.96
CA PRO A 31 -1.41 -48.40 18.98
C PRO A 31 -2.45 -47.40 18.45
N VAL A 32 -3.65 -47.46 19.01
CA VAL A 32 -4.75 -46.52 18.77
C VAL A 32 -4.67 -45.38 19.80
N LEU A 33 -4.86 -44.13 19.37
CA LEU A 33 -5.32 -43.06 20.26
C LEU A 33 -6.46 -42.27 19.59
N LYS A 34 -7.49 -41.95 20.38
CA LYS A 34 -8.71 -41.24 19.94
C LYS A 34 -8.71 -39.80 20.44
N GLY A 35 -9.23 -38.87 19.64
CA GLY A 35 -9.96 -37.68 20.12
C GLY A 35 -9.37 -36.30 19.78
N GLY A 36 -10.24 -35.38 19.32
CA GLY A 36 -9.98 -33.93 19.21
C GLY A 36 -9.29 -33.47 17.91
N ALA A 37 -9.95 -33.38 16.76
CA ALA A 37 -10.88 -32.32 16.34
C ALA A 37 -10.24 -30.92 16.13
N LEU A 38 -9.90 -30.56 14.88
CA LEU A 38 -10.47 -29.44 14.10
C LEU A 38 -9.79 -29.32 12.71
N ALA A 39 -10.40 -28.53 11.81
CA ALA A 39 -9.86 -28.09 10.50
C ALA A 39 -9.64 -29.16 9.40
N ALA A 40 -10.72 -29.54 8.71
CA ALA A 40 -10.64 -30.14 7.38
C ALA A 40 -10.70 -29.04 6.30
N VAL A 41 -9.56 -28.68 5.72
CA VAL A 41 -9.50 -27.90 4.47
C VAL A 41 -9.93 -28.81 3.32
N ALA A 42 -10.91 -28.38 2.53
CA ALA A 42 -11.45 -29.20 1.44
C ALA A 42 -10.46 -29.28 0.26
N LEU A 43 -9.85 -30.45 0.08
CA LEU A 43 -9.20 -30.83 -1.19
C LEU A 43 -9.60 -32.27 -1.55
N GLY A 44 -10.72 -32.38 -2.27
CA GLY A 44 -11.29 -33.66 -2.68
C GLY A 44 -11.92 -33.55 -4.07
N LEU A 45 -11.10 -33.63 -5.11
CA LEU A 45 -11.55 -33.79 -6.49
C LEU A 45 -10.92 -35.04 -7.10
N MET A 46 -11.58 -35.60 -8.12
CA MET A 46 -11.23 -36.82 -8.85
C MET A 46 -11.49 -38.15 -8.10
N LEU A 47 -12.72 -38.65 -8.23
CA LEU A 47 -13.01 -39.87 -9.02
C LEU A 47 -14.52 -40.19 -8.95
N MET A 48 -15.32 -39.57 -9.80
CA MET A 48 -16.67 -40.05 -10.11
C MET A 48 -16.83 -40.22 -11.62
N LYS A 49 -17.37 -41.37 -12.03
CA LYS A 49 -17.60 -41.73 -13.43
C LYS A 49 -18.65 -40.79 -14.04
N ALA A 50 -18.42 -40.35 -15.28
CA ALA A 50 -19.42 -39.62 -16.03
C ALA A 50 -20.63 -40.51 -16.32
N ALA A 51 -21.80 -40.17 -15.77
CA ALA A 51 -23.06 -40.62 -16.32
C ALA A 51 -23.39 -39.76 -17.57
N PRO A 52 -24.00 -40.34 -18.63
CA PRO A 52 -24.45 -39.56 -19.78
C PRO A 52 -25.64 -38.69 -19.37
N GLY A 53 -25.35 -37.47 -18.93
CA GLY A 53 -26.36 -36.45 -18.66
C GLY A 53 -27.07 -36.05 -19.95
N ALA A 54 -28.40 -35.97 -19.90
CA ALA A 54 -29.20 -35.48 -21.02
C ALA A 54 -28.74 -34.07 -21.42
N ALA A 55 -28.66 -33.82 -22.74
CA ALA A 55 -28.29 -32.50 -23.25
C ALA A 55 -29.26 -31.43 -22.70
N ALA A 56 -28.70 -30.38 -22.09
CA ALA A 56 -29.49 -29.23 -21.67
C ALA A 56 -30.24 -28.63 -22.88
N PRO A 57 -31.45 -28.08 -22.69
CA PRO A 57 -32.13 -27.34 -23.75
C PRO A 57 -31.22 -26.20 -24.25
N LYS A 58 -31.25 -25.94 -25.55
CA LYS A 58 -30.49 -24.84 -26.15
C LYS A 58 -31.17 -23.51 -25.79
N ASP A 59 -30.76 -22.92 -24.67
CA ASP A 59 -31.29 -21.62 -24.18
C ASP A 59 -30.95 -20.41 -25.09
N ILE A 60 -30.19 -20.62 -26.17
CA ILE A 60 -29.91 -19.60 -27.19
C ILE A 60 -31.13 -19.50 -28.10
N VAL A 61 -32.07 -18.62 -27.75
CA VAL A 61 -33.13 -18.19 -28.67
C VAL A 61 -32.52 -17.23 -29.70
N GLU A 62 -32.37 -17.68 -30.94
CA GLU A 62 -32.11 -16.80 -32.08
C GLU A 62 -33.29 -15.84 -32.28
N LYS A 63 -33.22 -14.70 -31.59
CA LYS A 63 -33.96 -13.50 -31.98
C LYS A 63 -33.02 -12.74 -32.91
N GLY A 64 -33.46 -12.52 -34.16
CA GLY A 64 -32.70 -11.77 -35.15
C GLY A 64 -32.24 -10.42 -34.59
N ALA A 65 -31.11 -9.93 -35.09
CA ALA A 65 -30.46 -8.72 -34.57
C ALA A 65 -31.46 -7.57 -34.39
N GLN A 66 -31.50 -6.99 -33.18
CA GLN A 66 -32.25 -5.77 -32.96
C GLN A 66 -31.60 -4.63 -33.75
N GLU A 67 -32.42 -3.70 -34.23
CA GLU A 67 -31.95 -2.55 -34.98
C GLU A 67 -30.98 -1.71 -34.14
N ILE A 68 -29.83 -1.36 -34.73
CA ILE A 68 -28.85 -0.49 -34.10
C ILE A 68 -29.32 0.94 -34.27
N ALA A 69 -29.53 1.66 -33.18
CA ALA A 69 -29.85 3.08 -33.24
C ALA A 69 -28.55 3.87 -33.49
N TYR A 70 -28.50 4.51 -34.65
CA TYR A 70 -27.49 5.51 -34.99
C TYR A 70 -28.15 6.88 -34.90
N ASP A 71 -27.55 7.81 -34.16
CA ASP A 71 -27.99 9.20 -34.10
C ASP A 71 -26.84 10.13 -34.51
N ILE A 72 -27.06 10.84 -35.61
CA ILE A 72 -26.23 12.00 -35.98
C ILE A 72 -26.84 13.17 -35.20
N SER A 73 -26.26 13.45 -34.04
CA SER A 73 -26.79 14.50 -33.18
C SER A 73 -26.71 15.83 -33.94
N PRO A 74 -27.76 16.66 -34.04
CA PRO A 74 -27.66 17.98 -34.67
C PRO A 74 -26.63 18.91 -33.99
N ALA A 75 -26.10 18.51 -32.83
CA ALA A 75 -24.98 19.15 -32.15
C ALA A 75 -23.60 18.76 -32.70
N ASN A 76 -23.37 17.53 -33.20
CA ASN A 76 -22.07 17.10 -33.71
C ASN A 76 -22.13 16.44 -35.10
N ASP A 77 -21.08 16.57 -35.91
CA ASP A 77 -21.04 15.97 -37.26
C ASP A 77 -20.75 14.45 -37.22
N GLY A 78 -20.73 13.87 -36.02
CA GLY A 78 -20.36 12.50 -35.72
C GLY A 78 -21.54 11.54 -35.55
N THR A 79 -21.29 10.24 -35.72
CA THR A 79 -22.30 9.19 -35.52
C THR A 79 -22.19 8.57 -34.13
N ASN A 80 -23.20 8.78 -33.30
CA ASN A 80 -23.28 8.14 -31.97
C ASN A 80 -23.91 6.75 -32.09
N ILE A 81 -23.44 5.79 -31.27
CA ILE A 81 -23.88 4.38 -31.33
C ILE A 81 -24.64 4.01 -30.05
N ALA A 82 -25.92 3.66 -30.18
CA ALA A 82 -26.74 3.13 -29.09
C ALA A 82 -27.31 1.74 -29.45
N VAL A 83 -26.94 0.71 -28.69
CA VAL A 83 -27.34 -0.68 -28.91
C VAL A 83 -27.90 -1.28 -27.63
N GLY A 84 -29.18 -1.64 -27.62
CA GLY A 84 -29.83 -2.35 -26.51
C GLY A 84 -31.01 -1.60 -25.90
N LYS A 85 -31.78 -2.31 -25.06
CA LYS A 85 -33.00 -1.75 -24.46
C LYS A 85 -32.65 -0.58 -23.54
N ASN A 86 -33.23 0.59 -23.82
CA ASN A 86 -32.96 1.85 -23.13
C ASN A 86 -31.51 2.37 -23.28
N ALA A 87 -30.72 1.84 -24.21
CA ALA A 87 -29.38 2.36 -24.48
C ALA A 87 -29.46 3.80 -25.02
N LYS A 88 -28.60 4.70 -24.54
CA LYS A 88 -28.59 6.12 -24.94
C LYS A 88 -27.18 6.70 -24.98
N VAL A 89 -26.95 7.58 -25.95
CA VAL A 89 -25.80 8.50 -25.97
C VAL A 89 -26.32 9.92 -25.79
N PHE A 90 -25.63 10.75 -25.01
CA PHE A 90 -25.98 12.15 -24.78
C PHE A 90 -24.77 13.05 -25.05
N ILE A 91 -24.90 13.95 -26.02
CA ILE A 91 -23.94 15.02 -26.28
C ILE A 91 -24.45 16.30 -25.63
N GLY A 92 -23.65 16.84 -24.71
CA GLY A 92 -23.98 18.05 -23.96
C GLY A 92 -23.41 19.34 -24.57
N GLY A 93 -23.35 20.38 -23.75
CA GLY A 93 -22.70 21.64 -24.09
C GLY A 93 -22.35 22.49 -22.87
N GLY A 94 -22.30 21.87 -21.68
CA GLY A 94 -22.00 22.55 -20.42
C GLY A 94 -20.50 22.61 -20.15
N THR A 95 -20.11 22.75 -18.88
CA THR A 95 -18.72 22.97 -18.46
C THR A 95 -17.78 21.85 -18.87
N GLN A 96 -18.23 20.60 -18.76
CA GLN A 96 -17.42 19.43 -19.07
C GLN A 96 -17.27 19.23 -20.57
N GLU A 97 -18.27 19.60 -21.38
CA GLU A 97 -18.14 19.64 -22.83
C GLU A 97 -17.29 20.83 -23.32
N ALA A 98 -17.41 22.00 -22.67
CA ALA A 98 -16.58 23.18 -22.95
C ALA A 98 -15.08 22.96 -22.64
N MET A 99 -14.76 22.09 -21.67
CA MET A 99 -13.39 21.62 -21.43
C MET A 99 -12.88 20.69 -22.55
N LEU A 100 -13.77 19.93 -23.22
CA LEU A 100 -13.41 19.05 -24.34
C LEU A 100 -13.32 19.76 -25.69
N SER A 101 -13.89 20.97 -25.83
CA SER A 101 -13.79 21.77 -27.05
C SER A 101 -12.43 22.49 -27.14
N PHE A 102 -11.36 21.71 -27.29
CA PHE A 102 -9.99 22.23 -27.39
C PHE A 102 -9.83 23.20 -28.57
N GLY A 103 -9.19 24.35 -28.31
CA GLY A 103 -8.94 25.38 -29.33
C GLY A 103 -10.18 26.20 -29.73
N GLU A 104 -11.35 25.91 -29.16
CA GLU A 104 -12.59 26.62 -29.45
C GLU A 104 -12.91 27.73 -28.45
N THR A 105 -13.74 28.67 -28.89
CA THR A 105 -14.22 29.76 -28.02
C THR A 105 -15.37 29.25 -27.14
N VAL A 106 -15.21 29.38 -25.83
CA VAL A 106 -16.22 29.01 -24.82
C VAL A 106 -16.83 30.25 -24.18
N ALA A 107 -18.11 30.20 -23.85
CA ALA A 107 -18.81 31.26 -23.13
C ALA A 107 -18.68 31.05 -21.61
N TYR A 108 -18.31 32.12 -20.89
CA TYR A 108 -18.12 32.10 -19.44
C TYR A 108 -19.34 32.69 -18.72
N THR A 109 -19.73 32.08 -17.62
CA THR A 109 -20.56 32.68 -16.58
C THR A 109 -19.71 32.87 -15.31
N PHE A 110 -20.30 33.44 -14.25
CA PHE A 110 -19.55 33.74 -13.01
C PHE A 110 -18.88 32.52 -12.35
N THR A 111 -19.39 31.30 -12.57
CA THR A 111 -18.86 30.06 -11.94
C THR A 111 -18.82 28.85 -12.89
N SER A 112 -18.94 29.06 -14.20
CA SER A 112 -19.08 27.97 -15.17
C SER A 112 -18.68 28.42 -16.58
N MET A 113 -18.41 27.46 -17.46
CA MET A 113 -18.25 27.65 -18.90
C MET A 113 -19.22 26.76 -19.66
N HIS A 114 -19.53 27.13 -20.91
CA HIS A 114 -20.45 26.41 -21.78
C HIS A 114 -20.20 26.74 -23.25
N ILE A 115 -20.77 25.92 -24.13
CA ILE A 115 -20.71 26.05 -25.60
C ILE A 115 -22.11 25.96 -26.23
N HIS A 116 -23.16 26.35 -25.49
CA HIS A 116 -24.55 26.27 -25.96
C HIS A 116 -24.78 27.01 -27.30
N ASP A 117 -24.11 28.14 -27.51
CA ASP A 117 -24.29 28.98 -28.69
C ASP A 117 -23.17 28.82 -29.74
N ASN A 118 -22.10 28.05 -29.44
CA ASN A 118 -21.02 27.77 -30.39
C ASN A 118 -21.27 26.43 -31.11
N ALA A 119 -21.83 26.50 -32.32
CA ALA A 119 -22.08 25.32 -33.15
C ALA A 119 -20.79 24.61 -33.61
N ASN A 120 -19.69 25.33 -33.81
CA ASN A 120 -18.40 24.75 -34.23
C ASN A 120 -17.78 23.94 -33.08
N ALA A 121 -17.82 24.48 -31.85
CA ALA A 121 -17.36 23.75 -30.67
C ALA A 121 -18.10 22.43 -30.46
N LYS A 122 -19.43 22.41 -30.66
CA LYS A 122 -20.20 21.16 -30.55
C LYS A 122 -19.86 20.16 -31.66
N LYS A 123 -19.60 20.62 -32.89
CA LYS A 123 -19.13 19.78 -34.01
C LYS A 123 -17.79 19.10 -33.72
N ASN A 124 -16.93 19.75 -32.96
CA ASN A 124 -15.63 19.22 -32.55
C ASN A 124 -15.69 18.29 -31.31
N LEU A 125 -16.86 18.06 -30.72
CA LEU A 125 -17.00 17.15 -29.57
C LEU A 125 -16.93 15.68 -30.00
N PRO A 126 -16.15 14.84 -29.29
CA PRO A 126 -16.06 13.41 -29.58
C PRO A 126 -17.38 12.68 -29.33
N GLU A 127 -17.68 11.70 -30.18
CA GLU A 127 -18.87 10.85 -30.13
C GLU A 127 -18.88 9.90 -28.92
N GLY A 128 -20.06 9.35 -28.62
CA GLY A 128 -20.22 8.33 -27.58
C GLY A 128 -20.72 6.97 -28.09
N ILE A 129 -20.45 5.92 -27.32
CA ILE A 129 -20.87 4.54 -27.58
C ILE A 129 -21.54 3.96 -26.34
N ALA A 130 -22.80 3.52 -26.46
CA ALA A 130 -23.55 2.84 -25.40
C ALA A 130 -24.08 1.47 -25.87
N VAL A 131 -23.58 0.37 -25.28
CA VAL A 131 -23.99 -1.00 -25.66
C VAL A 131 -24.44 -1.82 -24.43
N GLY A 132 -25.74 -2.08 -24.32
CA GLY A 132 -26.34 -2.92 -23.29
C GLY A 132 -27.74 -2.47 -22.86
N THR A 133 -28.32 -3.20 -21.90
CA THR A 133 -29.61 -2.81 -21.28
C THR A 133 -29.37 -1.70 -20.26
N ASN A 134 -30.12 -0.59 -20.36
CA ASN A 134 -30.02 0.60 -19.51
C ASN A 134 -28.66 1.34 -19.56
N THR A 135 -27.85 1.07 -20.58
CA THR A 135 -26.52 1.66 -20.77
C THR A 135 -26.62 3.12 -21.24
N TYR A 136 -25.87 4.03 -20.63
CA TYR A 136 -25.85 5.46 -20.91
C TYR A 136 -24.41 5.98 -21.07
N ALA A 137 -24.08 6.47 -22.26
CA ALA A 137 -22.83 7.16 -22.53
C ALA A 137 -23.05 8.67 -22.72
N ARG A 138 -22.03 9.45 -22.35
CA ARG A 138 -21.97 10.91 -22.57
C ARG A 138 -20.95 11.25 -23.66
N THR A 139 -20.84 12.52 -24.03
CA THR A 139 -19.78 13.13 -24.85
C THR A 139 -18.41 12.48 -24.66
N GLY A 140 -17.85 11.88 -25.72
CA GLY A 140 -16.56 11.19 -25.74
C GLY A 140 -16.48 9.85 -24.98
N SER A 141 -17.57 9.39 -24.37
CA SER A 141 -17.57 8.25 -23.45
C SER A 141 -17.96 6.94 -24.13
N ILE A 142 -17.33 5.84 -23.71
CA ILE A 142 -17.61 4.48 -24.19
C ILE A 142 -18.11 3.65 -23.01
N GLN A 143 -19.33 3.15 -23.08
CA GLN A 143 -19.90 2.28 -22.05
C GLN A 143 -20.48 0.99 -22.66
N ILE A 144 -20.03 -0.16 -22.17
CA ILE A 144 -20.53 -1.47 -22.60
C ILE A 144 -20.81 -2.37 -21.40
N GLY A 145 -21.98 -2.98 -21.39
CA GLY A 145 -22.46 -3.88 -20.35
C GLY A 145 -23.87 -3.50 -19.91
N ALA A 146 -24.66 -4.51 -19.54
CA ALA A 146 -26.02 -4.28 -19.07
C ALA A 146 -26.04 -3.82 -17.60
N HIS A 147 -26.83 -2.79 -17.31
CA HIS A 147 -27.09 -2.22 -15.98
C HIS A 147 -28.45 -2.71 -15.48
N THR A 148 -28.48 -3.98 -15.07
CA THR A 148 -29.71 -4.68 -14.65
C THR A 148 -29.91 -4.65 -13.13
N LEU A 149 -28.83 -4.45 -12.36
CA LEU A 149 -28.87 -4.46 -10.90
C LEU A 149 -29.63 -3.27 -10.28
N GLU A 150 -29.87 -2.21 -11.05
CA GLU A 150 -30.72 -1.07 -10.66
C GLU A 150 -32.13 -1.50 -10.27
N THR A 151 -32.70 -2.50 -10.97
CA THR A 151 -34.08 -2.97 -10.76
C THR A 151 -34.37 -3.55 -9.38
N LYS A 152 -33.33 -3.89 -8.61
CA LYS A 152 -33.42 -4.43 -7.25
C LYS A 152 -32.63 -3.61 -6.22
N ASN A 153 -32.18 -2.41 -6.59
CA ASN A 153 -31.34 -1.53 -5.74
C ASN A 153 -30.18 -2.29 -5.07
N ILE A 154 -29.50 -3.17 -5.82
CA ILE A 154 -28.40 -3.98 -5.27
C ILE A 154 -27.28 -3.06 -4.78
N ALA A 155 -26.69 -3.41 -3.62
CA ALA A 155 -25.57 -2.66 -3.04
C ALA A 155 -24.29 -2.87 -3.85
N ILE A 156 -23.62 -1.76 -4.21
CA ILE A 156 -22.44 -1.72 -5.07
C ILE A 156 -21.54 -0.58 -4.58
N GLY A 157 -20.33 -0.91 -4.12
CA GLY A 157 -19.43 0.05 -3.47
C GLY A 157 -20.00 0.58 -2.16
N ASP A 158 -20.07 1.91 -2.04
CA ASP A 158 -20.62 2.67 -0.90
C ASP A 158 -22.10 3.07 -1.09
N THR A 159 -22.79 2.53 -2.10
CA THR A 159 -24.16 2.95 -2.46
C THR A 159 -24.95 1.80 -3.11
N THR A 160 -26.08 2.12 -3.76
CA THR A 160 -26.94 1.19 -4.50
C THR A 160 -26.92 1.49 -6.00
N ALA A 161 -27.15 0.44 -6.82
CA ALA A 161 -27.07 0.49 -8.28
C ALA A 161 -27.87 1.65 -8.93
N ASP A 162 -29.05 1.96 -8.40
CA ASP A 162 -29.94 3.05 -8.85
C ASP A 162 -29.31 4.46 -8.75
N LYS A 163 -28.24 4.62 -7.96
CA LYS A 163 -27.54 5.88 -7.70
C LYS A 163 -26.22 6.02 -8.46
N LEU A 164 -25.89 5.08 -9.35
CA LEU A 164 -24.57 4.96 -9.98
C LEU A 164 -24.54 5.26 -11.49
N ARG A 165 -25.36 6.20 -12.00
CA ARG A 165 -25.30 6.49 -13.45
C ARG A 165 -23.98 7.17 -13.83
N GLN A 166 -23.47 6.82 -15.01
CA GLN A 166 -22.20 7.34 -15.52
C GLN A 166 -22.40 8.73 -16.13
N PHE A 167 -21.78 9.76 -15.56
CA PHE A 167 -21.86 11.13 -16.06
C PHE A 167 -20.52 11.74 -16.47
N GLY A 168 -19.43 10.97 -16.39
CA GLY A 168 -18.14 11.40 -16.91
C GLY A 168 -18.22 11.70 -18.41
N VAL A 169 -17.70 12.86 -18.82
CA VAL A 169 -17.29 13.06 -20.20
C VAL A 169 -15.96 12.34 -20.43
N ALA A 170 -15.75 11.83 -21.64
CA ALA A 170 -14.56 11.04 -22.01
C ALA A 170 -14.25 9.84 -21.07
N SER A 171 -15.26 9.29 -20.38
CA SER A 171 -15.11 8.14 -19.50
C SER A 171 -15.28 6.83 -20.27
N THR A 172 -14.48 5.79 -19.99
CA THR A 172 -14.50 4.53 -20.77
C THR A 172 -14.64 3.31 -19.88
N THR A 173 -15.68 2.48 -20.06
CA THR A 173 -15.83 1.21 -19.32
C THR A 173 -16.64 0.09 -19.96
N LEU A 174 -15.96 -1.04 -20.11
CA LEU A 174 -16.48 -2.42 -20.23
C LEU A 174 -16.23 -3.08 -18.85
N GLY A 175 -17.04 -3.93 -18.22
CA GLY A 175 -18.26 -4.67 -18.62
C GLY A 175 -18.12 -6.11 -18.06
N THR A 176 -19.09 -6.75 -17.40
CA THR A 176 -20.50 -6.41 -17.15
C THR A 176 -20.81 -5.83 -15.76
N ASN A 177 -21.90 -5.04 -15.74
CA ASN A 177 -22.49 -4.33 -14.59
C ASN A 177 -21.47 -3.57 -13.70
N SER A 178 -20.46 -2.99 -14.36
CA SER A 178 -19.52 -2.02 -13.79
C SER A 178 -20.04 -0.59 -13.95
N TYR A 179 -19.64 0.30 -13.03
CA TYR A 179 -20.10 1.69 -12.97
C TYR A 179 -18.92 2.67 -12.88
N THR A 180 -19.06 3.80 -13.56
CA THR A 180 -17.98 4.76 -13.79
C THR A 180 -18.51 6.18 -13.69
N GLY A 181 -18.57 6.67 -12.46
CA GLY A 181 -18.72 8.10 -12.16
C GLY A 181 -17.35 8.76 -12.11
N GLY A 182 -17.20 9.92 -12.77
CA GLY A 182 -15.96 10.68 -12.90
C GLY A 182 -15.56 10.93 -14.36
N GLY A 183 -15.11 12.14 -14.70
CA GLY A 183 -14.64 12.46 -16.06
C GLY A 183 -13.23 11.97 -16.34
N PHE A 184 -12.97 11.55 -17.58
CA PHE A 184 -11.77 10.79 -17.96
C PHE A 184 -11.51 9.55 -17.07
N ALA A 185 -12.52 9.07 -16.36
CA ALA A 185 -12.41 7.87 -15.55
C ALA A 185 -12.44 6.64 -16.46
N THR A 186 -11.53 5.70 -16.20
CA THR A 186 -11.45 4.43 -16.91
C THR A 186 -11.74 3.29 -15.94
N THR A 187 -12.65 2.40 -16.30
CA THR A 187 -12.80 1.09 -15.66
C THR A 187 -12.71 -0.01 -16.72
N LEU A 188 -12.14 -1.17 -16.39
CA LEU A 188 -12.07 -2.33 -17.27
C LEU A 188 -12.30 -3.63 -16.50
N GLY A 189 -13.30 -4.41 -16.95
CA GLY A 189 -13.72 -5.69 -16.36
C GLY A 189 -15.04 -5.61 -15.58
N SER A 190 -15.33 -6.67 -14.81
CA SER A 190 -16.68 -6.93 -14.27
C SER A 190 -16.87 -6.50 -12.82
N TYR A 191 -18.05 -5.96 -12.51
CA TYR A 191 -18.47 -5.51 -11.17
C TYR A 191 -17.52 -4.52 -10.49
N ASN A 192 -16.75 -3.75 -11.26
CA ASN A 192 -15.97 -2.64 -10.74
C ASN A 192 -16.87 -1.40 -10.55
N VAL A 193 -16.56 -0.54 -9.60
CA VAL A 193 -17.33 0.69 -9.35
C VAL A 193 -16.41 1.88 -9.08
N GLN A 194 -16.64 3.00 -9.76
CA GLN A 194 -16.16 4.32 -9.40
C GLN A 194 -17.40 5.13 -9.03
N SER A 195 -17.71 5.28 -7.74
CA SER A 195 -18.96 5.90 -7.28
C SER A 195 -18.81 7.41 -7.08
N SER A 196 -19.74 8.18 -7.62
CA SER A 196 -19.85 9.63 -7.43
C SER A 196 -21.32 10.02 -7.39
N PRO A 197 -21.71 11.10 -6.68
CA PRO A 197 -23.10 11.54 -6.63
C PRO A 197 -23.71 11.72 -8.03
N TYR A 198 -24.91 11.18 -8.19
CA TYR A 198 -25.63 11.08 -9.47
C TYR A 198 -26.07 12.45 -9.99
N GLU A 199 -26.87 13.18 -9.21
CA GLU A 199 -27.32 14.53 -9.52
C GLU A 199 -26.93 15.47 -8.39
N ALA A 200 -26.41 16.63 -8.75
CA ALA A 200 -26.17 17.70 -7.81
C ALA A 200 -27.49 18.22 -7.25
N SER A 201 -27.66 18.10 -5.93
CA SER A 201 -28.84 18.56 -5.18
C SER A 201 -29.04 20.09 -5.19
N GLY A 202 -28.13 20.84 -5.80
CA GLY A 202 -28.23 22.27 -6.05
C GLY A 202 -26.92 22.85 -6.61
N PHE A 203 -26.89 24.17 -6.79
CA PHE A 203 -25.75 24.91 -7.36
C PHE A 203 -24.41 24.61 -6.69
N LEU A 204 -24.37 24.62 -5.34
CA LEU A 204 -23.15 24.33 -4.57
C LEU A 204 -22.68 22.88 -4.76
N ASP A 205 -23.62 21.94 -4.90
CA ASP A 205 -23.35 20.51 -5.04
C ASP A 205 -22.80 20.16 -6.44
N THR A 206 -23.13 20.97 -7.45
CA THR A 206 -22.55 20.90 -8.80
C THR A 206 -21.08 21.31 -8.77
N LEU A 207 -20.76 22.37 -8.04
CA LEU A 207 -19.40 22.89 -7.91
C LEU A 207 -18.52 21.92 -7.11
N THR A 208 -19.06 21.28 -6.07
CA THR A 208 -18.30 20.36 -5.21
C THR A 208 -18.17 18.95 -5.76
N ASN A 209 -19.15 18.36 -6.45
CA ASN A 209 -19.04 16.95 -6.86
C ASN A 209 -18.39 16.72 -8.24
N SER A 210 -18.24 17.77 -9.05
CA SER A 210 -17.84 17.66 -10.46
C SER A 210 -16.54 16.86 -10.70
N THR A 211 -15.58 16.94 -9.79
CA THR A 211 -14.24 16.35 -9.93
C THR A 211 -14.07 14.98 -9.28
N LYS A 212 -15.10 14.44 -8.62
CA LYS A 212 -15.01 13.13 -7.96
C LYS A 212 -14.62 12.02 -8.94
N ASN A 213 -13.68 11.17 -8.55
CA ASN A 213 -13.09 10.10 -9.36
C ASN A 213 -12.45 10.55 -10.70
N ALA A 214 -12.29 11.85 -10.97
CA ALA A 214 -11.72 12.29 -12.24
C ALA A 214 -10.31 11.70 -12.48
N PHE A 215 -10.02 11.34 -13.73
CA PHE A 215 -8.75 10.73 -14.15
C PHE A 215 -8.38 9.40 -13.47
N SER A 216 -9.30 8.76 -12.73
CA SER A 216 -9.00 7.50 -12.04
C SER A 216 -9.20 6.27 -12.92
N THR A 217 -8.35 5.26 -12.73
CA THR A 217 -8.30 4.03 -13.54
C THR A 217 -8.52 2.80 -12.67
N VAL A 218 -9.46 1.93 -13.03
CA VAL A 218 -9.77 0.68 -12.30
C VAL A 218 -9.77 -0.52 -13.25
N VAL A 219 -8.92 -1.50 -13.03
CA VAL A 219 -8.74 -2.67 -13.92
C VAL A 219 -8.91 -3.96 -13.14
N GLY A 220 -9.63 -4.93 -13.71
CA GLY A 220 -9.84 -6.26 -13.13
C GLY A 220 -11.28 -6.48 -12.68
N THR A 221 -11.53 -7.00 -11.48
CA THR A 221 -12.89 -7.33 -11.02
C THR A 221 -13.18 -6.96 -9.57
N LEU A 222 -14.45 -6.63 -9.29
CA LEU A 222 -14.96 -6.33 -7.93
C LEU A 222 -14.23 -5.19 -7.20
N ASN A 223 -13.48 -4.34 -7.91
CA ASN A 223 -12.76 -3.22 -7.31
C ASN A 223 -13.68 -2.02 -7.12
N SER A 224 -13.49 -1.24 -6.06
CA SER A 224 -14.24 -0.02 -5.79
C SER A 224 -13.35 1.21 -5.56
N ASN A 225 -13.67 2.32 -6.24
CA ASN A 225 -13.22 3.67 -5.96
C ASN A 225 -14.44 4.45 -5.46
N GLU A 226 -14.54 4.67 -4.15
CA GLU A 226 -15.76 5.09 -3.45
C GLU A 226 -15.67 6.54 -3.01
N SER A 227 -16.52 7.40 -3.58
CA SER A 227 -16.50 8.85 -3.34
C SER A 227 -17.88 9.47 -3.11
N MET A 228 -18.94 8.69 -2.85
CA MET A 228 -20.29 9.27 -2.63
C MET A 228 -20.28 10.24 -1.44
N SER A 229 -19.72 9.79 -0.31
CA SER A 229 -19.60 10.56 0.93
C SER A 229 -18.38 11.50 1.00
N GLY A 230 -17.54 11.50 -0.05
CA GLY A 230 -16.23 12.16 -0.05
C GLY A 230 -16.26 13.67 -0.32
N SER A 231 -15.08 14.29 -0.23
CA SER A 231 -14.85 15.66 -0.71
C SER A 231 -14.80 15.71 -2.25
N SER A 232 -14.75 16.93 -2.80
CA SER A 232 -14.70 17.16 -4.25
C SER A 232 -13.60 16.38 -4.96
N ASN A 233 -12.41 16.37 -4.36
CA ASN A 233 -11.24 15.68 -4.87
C ASN A 233 -11.13 14.20 -4.43
N SER A 234 -12.17 13.60 -3.85
CA SER A 234 -12.17 12.16 -3.54
C SER A 234 -12.18 11.33 -4.81
N GLY A 235 -11.43 10.24 -4.80
CA GLY A 235 -11.32 9.31 -5.92
C GLY A 235 -10.37 9.74 -7.03
N VAL A 236 -9.95 11.01 -7.06
CA VAL A 236 -9.18 11.61 -8.17
C VAL A 236 -7.84 10.92 -8.37
N ALA A 237 -7.50 10.64 -9.63
CA ALA A 237 -6.23 10.06 -10.08
C ALA A 237 -5.84 8.75 -9.36
N ASN A 238 -6.79 8.04 -8.77
CA ASN A 238 -6.54 6.72 -8.19
C ASN A 238 -6.30 5.68 -9.30
N VAL A 239 -5.34 4.78 -9.10
CA VAL A 239 -5.11 3.61 -9.95
C VAL A 239 -5.39 2.37 -9.12
N ILE A 240 -6.33 1.54 -9.56
CA ILE A 240 -6.71 0.29 -8.90
C ILE A 240 -6.58 -0.85 -9.91
N ASN A 241 -5.83 -1.90 -9.59
CA ASN A 241 -5.60 -3.02 -10.51
C ASN A 241 -5.64 -4.37 -9.79
N GLY A 242 -6.51 -5.28 -10.22
CA GLY A 242 -6.59 -6.65 -9.73
C GLY A 242 -8.00 -7.01 -9.26
N ALA A 243 -8.14 -7.56 -8.04
CA ALA A 243 -9.42 -8.11 -7.57
C ALA A 243 -9.84 -7.62 -6.18
N ALA A 244 -11.09 -7.20 -6.02
CA ALA A 244 -11.69 -6.86 -4.73
C ALA A 244 -10.91 -5.80 -3.90
N ASN A 245 -10.21 -4.87 -4.57
CA ASN A 245 -9.55 -3.75 -3.90
C ASN A 245 -10.52 -2.59 -3.67
N LYS A 246 -10.41 -1.87 -2.55
CA LYS A 246 -11.34 -0.81 -2.13
C LYS A 246 -10.61 0.47 -1.75
N VAL A 247 -10.79 1.52 -2.54
CA VAL A 247 -10.27 2.86 -2.24
C VAL A 247 -11.43 3.77 -1.91
N THR A 248 -11.53 4.27 -0.68
CA THR A 248 -12.64 5.10 -0.20
C THR A 248 -12.14 6.49 0.19
N ASN A 249 -12.77 7.56 -0.29
CA ASN A 249 -12.49 8.96 0.09
C ASN A 249 -10.99 9.36 0.03
N SER A 250 -10.24 8.77 -0.90
CA SER A 250 -8.77 8.90 -1.03
C SER A 250 -8.41 9.38 -2.44
N ASN A 251 -7.24 10.00 -2.64
CA ASN A 251 -6.82 10.50 -3.96
C ASN A 251 -5.32 10.31 -4.22
N GLY A 252 -4.94 10.17 -5.50
CA GLY A 252 -3.58 9.80 -5.93
C GLY A 252 -3.11 8.43 -5.43
N ALA A 253 -4.03 7.55 -5.00
CA ALA A 253 -3.70 6.23 -4.47
C ALA A 253 -3.42 5.23 -5.59
N ILE A 254 -2.39 4.39 -5.43
CA ILE A 254 -2.05 3.32 -6.37
C ILE A 254 -2.20 1.99 -5.63
N VAL A 255 -3.15 1.17 -6.05
CA VAL A 255 -3.54 -0.08 -5.38
C VAL A 255 -3.50 -1.24 -6.36
N ILE A 256 -2.62 -2.21 -6.13
CA ILE A 256 -2.37 -3.32 -7.06
C ILE A 256 -2.39 -4.66 -6.32
N GLY A 257 -3.15 -5.63 -6.83
CA GLY A 257 -3.24 -6.98 -6.29
C GLY A 257 -4.65 -7.34 -5.83
N ALA A 258 -4.81 -7.88 -4.62
CA ALA A 258 -6.12 -8.38 -4.17
C ALA A 258 -6.48 -8.00 -2.73
N GLY A 259 -7.74 -7.57 -2.54
CA GLY A 259 -8.29 -7.30 -1.20
C GLY A 259 -7.67 -6.12 -0.46
N ASN A 260 -6.88 -5.28 -1.12
CA ASN A 260 -6.24 -4.12 -0.49
C ASN A 260 -7.27 -3.02 -0.22
N SER A 261 -7.03 -2.20 0.80
CA SER A 261 -7.88 -1.08 1.18
C SER A 261 -7.09 0.20 1.44
N VAL A 262 -7.60 1.34 0.96
CA VAL A 262 -7.06 2.68 1.22
C VAL A 262 -8.23 3.61 1.52
N LYS A 263 -8.30 4.16 2.73
CA LYS A 263 -9.46 4.88 3.24
C LYS A 263 -9.09 6.25 3.82
N ASP A 264 -9.90 7.27 3.55
CA ASP A 264 -9.75 8.64 4.04
C ASP A 264 -8.32 9.23 3.89
N SER A 265 -7.59 8.73 2.90
CA SER A 265 -6.17 8.98 2.64
C SER A 265 -6.06 9.95 1.47
N ARG A 266 -6.35 11.22 1.76
CA ARG A 266 -6.47 12.31 0.78
C ARG A 266 -5.69 13.55 1.22
N ALA A 267 -5.20 14.30 0.25
CA ALA A 267 -4.65 15.64 0.45
C ALA A 267 -5.21 16.59 -0.63
N SER A 268 -4.63 17.80 -0.74
CA SER A 268 -4.86 18.66 -1.91
C SER A 268 -4.46 17.93 -3.19
N PHE A 269 -5.20 18.15 -4.27
CA PHE A 269 -4.88 17.66 -5.60
C PHE A 269 -5.44 18.69 -6.59
N SER A 270 -4.64 19.13 -7.56
CA SER A 270 -5.07 20.14 -8.51
C SER A 270 -6.05 19.53 -9.53
N THR A 271 -7.34 19.77 -9.32
CA THR A 271 -8.41 19.37 -10.26
C THR A 271 -8.79 20.49 -11.23
N SER A 272 -8.06 21.61 -11.24
CA SER A 272 -8.37 22.80 -12.06
C SER A 272 -8.42 22.49 -13.55
N ALA A 273 -7.62 21.53 -14.03
CA ALA A 273 -7.65 21.08 -15.41
C ALA A 273 -9.02 20.50 -15.82
N TYR A 274 -9.82 20.00 -14.88
CA TYR A 274 -11.16 19.49 -15.17
C TYR A 274 -12.26 20.57 -15.21
N SER A 275 -11.90 21.82 -14.94
CA SER A 275 -12.80 22.99 -14.95
C SER A 275 -12.24 24.17 -15.76
N THR A 276 -11.26 23.90 -16.63
CA THR A 276 -10.55 24.91 -17.45
C THR A 276 -10.62 24.50 -18.92
N ASN A 277 -10.91 25.44 -19.81
CA ASN A 277 -10.77 25.23 -21.25
C ASN A 277 -9.31 25.48 -21.65
N PHE A 278 -8.74 24.59 -22.45
CA PHE A 278 -7.36 24.67 -22.93
C PHE A 278 -7.34 24.81 -24.46
N GLY A 279 -6.33 25.48 -25.00
CA GLY A 279 -6.11 25.57 -26.44
C GLY A 279 -5.74 24.24 -27.07
N SER A 280 -5.20 23.30 -26.30
CA SER A 280 -4.87 21.94 -26.77
C SER A 280 -4.85 20.88 -25.66
N VAL A 281 -4.93 19.61 -26.07
CA VAL A 281 -4.70 18.45 -25.18
C VAL A 281 -3.33 18.53 -24.50
N THR A 282 -2.30 19.04 -25.19
CA THR A 282 -0.94 19.20 -24.64
C THR A 282 -0.89 20.21 -23.49
N GLU A 283 -1.64 21.31 -23.57
CA GLU A 283 -1.75 22.28 -22.47
C GLU A 283 -2.48 21.70 -21.27
N MET A 284 -3.58 20.98 -21.50
CA MET A 284 -4.29 20.26 -20.43
C MET A 284 -3.40 19.20 -19.76
N GLN A 285 -2.66 18.42 -20.55
CA GLN A 285 -1.68 17.45 -20.07
C GLN A 285 -0.63 18.13 -19.20
N LYS A 286 -0.07 19.26 -19.65
CA LYS A 286 0.91 20.02 -18.87
C LYS A 286 0.31 20.53 -17.54
N ALA A 287 -0.90 21.09 -17.56
CA ALA A 287 -1.56 21.55 -16.35
C ALA A 287 -1.82 20.43 -15.34
N LEU A 288 -2.11 19.21 -15.80
CA LEU A 288 -2.19 18.02 -14.95
C LEU A 288 -0.83 17.61 -14.38
N MET A 289 0.25 17.66 -15.18
CA MET A 289 1.61 17.37 -14.73
C MET A 289 2.09 18.37 -13.67
N ASP A 290 1.94 19.67 -13.94
CA ASP A 290 2.30 20.75 -13.02
C ASP A 290 1.48 20.64 -11.71
N GLY A 291 0.18 20.36 -11.82
CA GLY A 291 -0.71 20.16 -10.67
C GLY A 291 -0.34 18.96 -9.76
N VAL A 292 0.14 17.86 -10.34
CA VAL A 292 0.67 16.72 -9.58
C VAL A 292 2.03 17.04 -8.95
N ALA A 293 2.88 17.81 -9.64
CA ALA A 293 4.17 18.27 -9.12
C ALA A 293 4.02 19.22 -7.91
N GLU A 294 2.97 20.05 -7.89
CA GLU A 294 2.58 20.84 -6.72
C GLU A 294 2.01 19.98 -5.59
N ASN A 295 1.02 19.12 -5.90
CA ASN A 295 0.29 18.33 -4.89
C ASN A 295 -0.18 16.98 -5.46
N ALA A 296 0.53 15.89 -5.13
CA ALA A 296 0.20 14.53 -5.56
C ALA A 296 -1.01 13.87 -4.85
N GLY A 297 -1.82 14.62 -4.08
CA GLY A 297 -2.91 14.05 -3.30
C GLY A 297 -2.45 13.25 -2.08
N GLY A 298 -3.25 12.27 -1.68
CA GLY A 298 -2.93 11.34 -0.60
C GLY A 298 -1.73 10.45 -0.93
N ALA A 299 -1.49 10.13 -2.21
CA ALA A 299 -0.27 9.44 -2.66
C ALA A 299 0.10 8.19 -1.84
N VAL A 300 -0.89 7.31 -1.61
CA VAL A 300 -0.69 6.03 -0.91
C VAL A 300 -0.49 4.91 -1.92
N LEU A 301 0.62 4.17 -1.79
CA LEU A 301 0.90 2.96 -2.55
C LEU A 301 0.53 1.72 -1.73
N ALA A 302 -0.24 0.79 -2.30
CA ALA A 302 -0.57 -0.49 -1.69
C ALA A 302 -0.44 -1.63 -2.73
N ILE A 303 0.63 -2.43 -2.65
CA ILE A 303 0.89 -3.54 -3.58
C ILE A 303 0.86 -4.88 -2.83
N GLY A 304 0.07 -5.83 -3.34
CA GLY A 304 0.04 -7.21 -2.88
C GLY A 304 -1.35 -7.63 -2.38
N GLY A 305 -1.43 -8.17 -1.17
CA GLY A 305 -2.65 -8.80 -0.65
C GLY A 305 -3.12 -8.21 0.69
N ALA A 306 -4.39 -7.82 0.79
CA ALA A 306 -5.02 -7.44 2.07
C ALA A 306 -4.30 -6.33 2.87
N ASN A 307 -3.53 -5.45 2.22
CA ASN A 307 -2.92 -4.30 2.88
C ASN A 307 -4.01 -3.24 3.18
N ALA A 308 -3.87 -2.48 4.26
CA ALA A 308 -4.90 -1.54 4.73
C ALA A 308 -4.30 -0.20 5.19
N ALA A 309 -4.60 0.87 4.47
CA ALA A 309 -4.26 2.23 4.86
C ALA A 309 -5.52 3.00 5.28
N GLU A 310 -5.45 3.72 6.40
CA GLU A 310 -6.52 4.63 6.83
C GLU A 310 -5.91 5.91 7.40
N TYR A 311 -6.34 7.09 6.93
CA TYR A 311 -5.73 8.38 7.29
C TYR A 311 -4.20 8.41 7.07
N ALA A 312 -3.74 7.90 5.91
CA ALA A 312 -2.33 7.90 5.52
C ALA A 312 -2.06 8.90 4.38
N GLN A 313 -0.84 9.42 4.29
CA GLN A 313 -0.39 10.24 3.15
C GLN A 313 1.06 9.91 2.76
N SER A 314 1.40 10.02 1.47
CA SER A 314 2.76 9.89 0.93
C SER A 314 3.50 8.64 1.46
N SER A 315 2.80 7.51 1.53
CA SER A 315 3.24 6.31 2.26
C SER A 315 3.03 5.05 1.42
N GLN A 316 3.80 4.01 1.71
CA GLN A 316 3.90 2.81 0.87
C GLN A 316 3.70 1.55 1.71
N MET A 317 2.91 0.61 1.20
CA MET A 317 2.71 -0.73 1.74
C MET A 317 2.95 -1.76 0.65
N MET A 318 3.84 -2.72 0.89
CA MET A 318 4.14 -3.81 -0.03
C MET A 318 4.10 -5.16 0.68
N GLY A 319 3.60 -6.19 0.00
CA GLY A 319 3.48 -7.54 0.54
C GLY A 319 2.05 -7.85 0.99
N VAL A 320 1.88 -8.47 2.16
CA VAL A 320 0.59 -9.04 2.57
C VAL A 320 0.19 -8.68 4.01
N GLY A 321 -1.02 -8.14 4.16
CA GLY A 321 -1.65 -7.88 5.45
C GLY A 321 -1.06 -6.72 6.24
N ASN A 322 -0.28 -5.85 5.61
CA ASN A 322 0.31 -4.69 6.29
C ASN A 322 -0.76 -3.62 6.56
N LYS A 323 -0.69 -2.96 7.71
CA LYS A 323 -1.68 -1.97 8.15
C LYS A 323 -1.02 -0.66 8.56
N LEU A 324 -1.35 0.44 7.89
CA LEU A 324 -0.90 1.79 8.24
C LEU A 324 -2.11 2.66 8.61
N THR A 325 -2.21 3.09 9.87
CA THR A 325 -3.31 3.97 10.31
C THR A 325 -2.82 5.26 10.93
N GLY A 326 -3.41 6.38 10.55
CA GLY A 326 -3.42 7.62 11.33
C GLY A 326 -4.80 7.88 11.93
N THR A 327 -5.11 9.14 12.19
CA THR A 327 -6.44 9.61 12.61
C THR A 327 -6.86 10.87 11.86
N SER A 328 -8.15 11.22 11.91
CA SER A 328 -8.63 12.50 11.39
C SER A 328 -7.94 13.65 12.16
N GLY A 329 -7.26 14.54 11.44
CA GLY A 329 -6.46 15.63 12.01
C GLY A 329 -4.99 15.27 12.29
N ALA A 330 -4.65 13.99 12.47
CA ALA A 330 -3.28 13.50 12.62
C ALA A 330 -3.05 12.26 11.72
N VAL A 331 -2.93 12.53 10.42
CA VAL A 331 -2.64 11.52 9.38
C VAL A 331 -1.19 11.02 9.50
N SER A 332 -0.98 9.73 9.26
CA SER A 332 0.37 9.12 9.27
C SER A 332 1.07 9.36 7.93
N LYS A 333 2.26 9.99 7.93
CA LYS A 333 2.96 10.41 6.70
C LYS A 333 4.35 9.82 6.48
N TYR A 334 4.74 9.66 5.21
CA TYR A 334 6.11 9.30 4.80
C TYR A 334 6.59 7.95 5.35
N ASN A 335 5.69 6.96 5.43
CA ASN A 335 6.00 5.65 6.00
C ASN A 335 6.17 4.59 4.91
N LEU A 336 7.03 3.60 5.17
CA LEU A 336 7.20 2.39 4.36
C LEU A 336 6.91 1.16 5.23
N LEU A 337 5.98 0.30 4.80
CA LEU A 337 5.73 -1.01 5.39
C LEU A 337 5.94 -2.07 4.31
N ASP A 338 6.92 -2.96 4.49
CA ASP A 338 7.23 -4.03 3.53
C ASP A 338 7.30 -5.41 4.21
N GLY A 339 6.71 -6.42 3.57
CA GLY A 339 6.67 -7.80 4.05
C GLY A 339 5.28 -8.24 4.51
N TYR A 340 5.19 -8.82 5.71
CA TYR A 340 4.00 -9.57 6.16
C TYR A 340 3.45 -9.11 7.51
N LYS A 341 2.17 -8.72 7.56
CA LYS A 341 1.45 -8.35 8.80
C LYS A 341 2.11 -7.23 9.63
N ASN A 342 2.92 -6.37 9.03
CA ASN A 342 3.45 -5.21 9.76
C ASN A 342 2.32 -4.22 10.04
N THR A 343 2.26 -3.69 11.26
CA THR A 343 1.26 -2.69 11.66
C THR A 343 1.96 -1.43 12.14
N ALA A 344 1.54 -0.28 11.62
CA ALA A 344 2.02 1.03 12.06
C ALA A 344 0.84 1.97 12.36
N ARG A 345 0.84 2.60 13.55
CA ARG A 345 -0.26 3.44 14.06
C ARG A 345 0.26 4.78 14.54
N ASN A 346 -0.27 5.88 14.01
CA ASN A 346 0.12 7.26 14.33
C ASN A 346 1.66 7.44 14.19
N VAL A 347 2.17 7.22 12.99
CA VAL A 347 3.61 7.21 12.69
C VAL A 347 3.97 8.19 11.58
N ASN A 348 5.16 8.78 11.66
CA ASN A 348 5.72 9.57 10.58
C ASN A 348 7.19 9.22 10.33
N HIS A 349 7.60 9.16 9.06
CA HIS A 349 8.98 8.84 8.67
C HIS A 349 9.48 7.48 9.22
N VAL A 350 8.59 6.48 9.32
CA VAL A 350 8.93 5.13 9.78
C VAL A 350 9.08 4.16 8.61
N SER A 351 10.17 3.41 8.59
CA SER A 351 10.38 2.27 7.68
C SER A 351 10.33 0.98 8.48
N VAL A 352 9.38 0.10 8.16
CA VAL A 352 9.15 -1.22 8.78
C VAL A 352 9.28 -2.29 7.72
N ILE A 353 10.28 -3.17 7.85
CA ILE A 353 10.58 -4.21 6.87
C ILE A 353 10.73 -5.55 7.60
N GLY A 354 9.99 -6.58 7.15
CA GLY A 354 10.02 -7.93 7.70
C GLY A 354 8.62 -8.43 8.05
N SER A 355 8.45 -9.11 9.19
CA SER A 355 7.17 -9.72 9.54
C SER A 355 6.68 -9.49 10.98
N GLU A 356 5.36 -9.35 11.11
CA GLU A 356 4.65 -9.30 12.40
C GLU A 356 5.16 -8.21 13.37
N ASN A 357 5.66 -7.09 12.82
CA ASN A 357 6.12 -5.96 13.61
C ASN A 357 4.99 -4.95 13.89
N THR A 358 5.08 -4.28 15.03
CA THR A 358 4.10 -3.27 15.47
C THR A 358 4.83 -1.96 15.79
N VAL A 359 4.48 -0.83 15.16
CA VAL A 359 5.06 0.49 15.50
C VAL A 359 3.94 1.47 15.85
N GLU A 360 4.00 2.07 17.02
CA GLU A 360 2.92 2.92 17.55
C GLU A 360 3.48 4.26 18.06
N ASN A 361 2.80 5.36 17.71
CA ASN A 361 3.08 6.72 18.19
C ASN A 361 4.56 7.09 18.10
N THR A 362 5.19 6.77 16.97
CA THR A 362 6.65 6.84 16.78
C THR A 362 6.97 7.65 15.53
N ASP A 363 7.92 8.57 15.65
CA ASP A 363 8.41 9.41 14.56
C ASP A 363 9.89 9.14 14.28
N THR A 364 10.23 9.04 13.00
CA THR A 364 11.60 8.80 12.49
C THR A 364 12.20 7.51 13.08
N ALA A 365 11.85 6.35 12.52
CA ALA A 365 12.41 5.08 13.00
C ALA A 365 12.66 4.09 11.84
N LEU A 366 13.72 3.28 11.99
CA LEU A 366 14.00 2.15 11.12
C LEU A 366 13.81 0.84 11.89
N LEU A 367 12.97 -0.04 11.37
CA LEU A 367 12.78 -1.39 11.86
C LEU A 367 13.00 -2.38 10.71
N LEU A 368 14.01 -3.25 10.86
CA LEU A 368 14.31 -4.35 9.96
C LEU A 368 14.41 -5.64 10.77
N GLY A 369 13.42 -6.52 10.69
CA GLY A 369 13.36 -7.75 11.48
C GLY A 369 11.94 -8.27 11.68
N ASP A 370 11.75 -9.10 12.70
CA ASP A 370 10.48 -9.80 12.93
C ASP A 370 10.02 -9.73 14.39
N ARG A 371 8.71 -9.57 14.58
CA ARG A 371 8.05 -9.56 15.90
C ARG A 371 8.66 -8.56 16.88
N ARG A 372 9.07 -7.40 16.38
CA ARG A 372 9.47 -6.24 17.18
C ARG A 372 8.28 -5.29 17.36
N LYS A 373 8.11 -4.77 18.57
CA LYS A 373 7.19 -3.66 18.85
C LYS A 373 7.96 -2.40 19.20
N LEU A 374 7.58 -1.25 18.66
CA LEU A 374 8.10 0.07 19.00
C LEU A 374 6.94 0.94 19.49
N SER A 375 7.06 1.54 20.67
CA SER A 375 6.01 2.34 21.31
C SER A 375 6.61 3.65 21.81
N GLY A 376 6.44 4.75 21.09
CA GLY A 376 7.13 6.01 21.39
C GLY A 376 8.65 5.96 21.18
N ALA A 377 9.15 5.02 20.38
CA ALA A 377 10.58 4.79 20.19
C ALA A 377 11.17 5.71 19.11
N HIS A 378 10.98 7.03 19.26
CA HIS A 378 11.40 8.04 18.28
C HIS A 378 12.90 7.95 17.99
N ARG A 379 13.31 8.28 16.76
CA ARG A 379 14.73 8.33 16.32
C ARG A 379 15.51 7.01 16.50
N SER A 380 14.81 5.88 16.64
CA SER A 380 15.43 4.58 16.93
C SER A 380 15.74 3.74 15.69
N VAL A 381 16.76 2.91 15.80
CA VAL A 381 17.23 1.97 14.77
C VAL A 381 17.21 0.56 15.33
N VAL A 382 16.36 -0.31 14.77
CA VAL A 382 16.10 -1.68 15.25
C VAL A 382 16.35 -2.68 14.12
N LEU A 383 17.48 -3.38 14.19
CA LEU A 383 17.88 -4.44 13.27
C LEU A 383 17.92 -5.78 14.01
N GLY A 384 16.88 -6.60 13.86
CA GLY A 384 16.80 -7.93 14.47
C GLY A 384 15.39 -8.38 14.82
N SER A 385 15.24 -9.69 14.99
CA SER A 385 13.99 -10.33 15.41
C SER A 385 13.93 -10.56 16.92
N ALA A 386 12.86 -11.18 17.41
CA ALA A 386 12.77 -11.75 18.75
C ALA A 386 12.19 -13.19 18.67
N ASP A 387 11.92 -13.87 19.80
CA ASP A 387 11.20 -15.17 19.84
C ASP A 387 9.70 -15.04 20.14
N ALA A 388 9.30 -13.97 20.82
CA ALA A 388 7.93 -13.48 20.95
C ALA A 388 7.89 -11.98 20.57
N GLU A 389 6.74 -11.31 20.63
CA GLU A 389 6.71 -9.84 20.44
C GLU A 389 7.59 -9.17 21.51
N LYS A 390 8.59 -8.37 21.10
CA LYS A 390 9.47 -7.64 22.03
C LYS A 390 9.43 -6.13 21.82
N GLU A 391 8.97 -5.43 22.86
CA GLU A 391 8.65 -3.99 22.84
C GLU A 391 9.85 -3.11 23.25
N LEU A 392 10.15 -2.11 22.43
CA LEU A 392 11.08 -1.01 22.69
C LEU A 392 10.26 0.26 23.02
N LYS A 393 10.59 0.92 24.14
CA LYS A 393 9.81 2.06 24.70
C LYS A 393 10.57 3.37 24.83
N VAL A 394 11.84 3.38 24.44
CA VAL A 394 12.76 4.52 24.63
C VAL A 394 13.19 5.07 23.28
N ALA A 395 13.40 6.38 23.24
CA ALA A 395 13.89 7.09 22.05
C ALA A 395 15.42 6.97 21.90
N ASP A 396 15.91 7.38 20.72
CA ASP A 396 17.33 7.43 20.36
C ASP A 396 18.07 6.09 20.53
N ALA A 397 17.33 4.98 20.51
CA ALA A 397 17.88 3.66 20.79
C ALA A 397 18.43 2.99 19.54
N VAL A 398 19.60 2.34 19.68
CA VAL A 398 20.18 1.50 18.63
C VAL A 398 20.20 0.06 19.11
N LEU A 399 19.46 -0.81 18.41
CA LEU A 399 19.30 -2.21 18.76
C LEU A 399 19.67 -3.06 17.55
N ILE A 400 20.75 -3.83 17.66
CA ILE A 400 21.26 -4.69 16.59
C ILE A 400 21.44 -6.10 17.15
N GLY A 401 20.42 -6.95 17.02
CA GLY A 401 20.48 -8.33 17.49
C GLY A 401 19.12 -8.99 17.74
N HIS A 402 19.08 -10.31 17.53
CA HIS A 402 17.94 -11.14 17.90
C HIS A 402 17.71 -11.11 19.43
N ASN A 403 16.47 -10.97 19.89
CA ASN A 403 16.10 -10.85 21.31
C ASN A 403 16.80 -9.71 22.10
N ALA A 404 17.53 -8.79 21.45
CA ALA A 404 18.18 -7.67 22.13
C ALA A 404 17.16 -6.65 22.69
N ASP A 405 17.61 -5.77 23.58
CA ASP A 405 16.78 -4.79 24.29
C ASP A 405 17.54 -3.50 24.63
N VAL A 406 16.82 -2.38 24.66
CA VAL A 406 17.33 -1.10 25.14
C VAL A 406 16.30 -0.52 26.11
N GLN A 407 16.73 -0.27 27.35
CA GLN A 407 15.84 0.12 28.45
C GLN A 407 16.03 1.58 28.87
N LYS A 408 17.01 2.27 28.28
CA LYS A 408 17.42 3.65 28.55
C LYS A 408 17.52 4.44 27.26
N GLU A 409 17.01 5.67 27.26
CA GLU A 409 17.04 6.58 26.11
C GLU A 409 18.49 6.85 25.67
N GLY A 410 18.75 6.78 24.35
CA GLY A 410 20.11 6.87 23.80
C GLY A 410 20.98 5.61 23.98
N GLY A 411 20.44 4.53 24.56
CA GLY A 411 21.18 3.29 24.80
C GLY A 411 21.42 2.46 23.53
N VAL A 412 22.50 1.68 23.52
CA VAL A 412 22.90 0.88 22.36
C VAL A 412 23.08 -0.59 22.75
N ALA A 413 22.34 -1.51 22.14
CA ALA A 413 22.45 -2.95 22.39
C ALA A 413 22.93 -3.70 21.15
N LEU A 414 24.10 -4.35 21.27
CA LEU A 414 24.80 -5.01 20.16
C LEU A 414 24.93 -6.52 20.44
N GLY A 415 24.38 -7.33 19.53
CA GLY A 415 24.42 -8.80 19.59
C GLY A 415 23.17 -9.45 20.17
N SER A 416 23.02 -10.76 19.92
CA SER A 416 21.84 -11.53 20.33
C SER A 416 21.67 -11.53 21.86
N GLY A 417 20.46 -11.21 22.34
CA GLY A 417 20.15 -11.16 23.77
C GLY A 417 20.86 -10.06 24.57
N SER A 418 21.52 -9.08 23.93
CA SER A 418 22.13 -7.95 24.63
C SER A 418 21.08 -6.99 25.18
N VAL A 419 21.33 -6.40 26.35
CA VAL A 419 20.43 -5.48 27.06
C VAL A 419 21.22 -4.24 27.49
N ALA A 420 20.82 -3.07 26.98
CA ALA A 420 21.35 -1.78 27.42
C ALA A 420 20.46 -1.18 28.52
N SER A 421 20.83 -1.41 29.79
CA SER A 421 20.05 -1.03 30.98
C SER A 421 20.66 0.08 31.84
N VAL A 422 21.94 0.41 31.61
CA VAL A 422 22.68 1.43 32.37
C VAL A 422 22.44 2.81 31.75
N ASP A 423 22.05 3.76 32.60
CA ASP A 423 21.66 5.12 32.22
C ASP A 423 22.87 6.07 32.15
N LYS A 424 22.62 7.32 31.74
CA LYS A 424 23.58 8.42 31.93
C LYS A 424 23.68 8.80 33.42
N GLY A 425 24.79 9.42 33.80
CA GLY A 425 25.06 9.90 35.15
C GLY A 425 25.51 8.79 36.11
N VAL A 426 25.77 7.58 35.62
CA VAL A 426 26.26 6.46 36.43
C VAL A 426 27.76 6.61 36.63
N VAL A 427 28.18 6.55 37.89
CA VAL A 427 29.60 6.60 38.29
C VAL A 427 30.23 5.22 38.12
N GLY A 428 31.37 5.18 37.43
CA GLY A 428 32.21 4.00 37.27
C GLY A 428 32.96 3.63 38.55
N TYR A 429 33.56 2.44 38.56
CA TYR A 429 34.31 1.95 39.70
C TYR A 429 35.71 2.57 39.76
N ASP A 430 36.02 3.26 40.86
CA ASP A 430 37.37 3.67 41.25
C ASP A 430 37.84 2.78 42.43
N PRO A 431 38.97 2.05 42.31
CA PRO A 431 39.49 1.22 43.39
C PRO A 431 40.11 2.03 44.55
N THR A 432 40.26 3.35 44.41
CA THR A 432 40.86 4.22 45.43
C THR A 432 39.93 4.38 46.64
N PRO A 433 40.35 3.96 47.86
CA PRO A 433 39.48 4.03 49.03
C PRO A 433 39.01 5.45 49.34
N GLY A 434 37.69 5.65 49.32
CA GLY A 434 37.06 6.96 49.60
C GLY A 434 36.97 7.92 48.41
N ALA A 435 37.27 7.47 47.19
CA ALA A 435 36.99 8.25 45.98
C ALA A 435 35.48 8.49 45.80
N ASP A 436 35.11 9.71 45.40
CA ASP A 436 33.75 10.10 45.05
C ASP A 436 33.76 10.93 43.76
N HIS A 437 33.15 10.36 42.72
CA HIS A 437 33.00 10.99 41.40
C HIS A 437 31.54 11.41 41.12
N ALA A 438 30.68 11.51 42.14
CA ALA A 438 29.28 11.90 41.99
C ALA A 438 29.10 13.29 41.33
N ASN A 439 30.10 14.17 41.48
CA ASN A 439 30.13 15.51 40.88
C ASN A 439 31.06 15.63 39.66
N ASP A 440 31.57 14.52 39.11
CA ASP A 440 32.37 14.54 37.88
C ASP A 440 31.55 15.09 36.70
N THR A 441 32.13 16.05 35.99
CA THR A 441 31.60 16.67 34.76
C THR A 441 32.53 16.50 33.56
N THR A 442 33.67 15.83 33.73
CA THR A 442 34.64 15.54 32.66
C THR A 442 34.18 14.40 31.75
N GLY A 443 33.37 13.47 32.27
CA GLY A 443 32.92 12.28 31.57
C GLY A 443 33.89 11.09 31.68
N VAL A 444 34.97 11.22 32.45
CA VAL A 444 35.95 10.13 32.68
C VAL A 444 35.37 9.08 33.64
N TRP A 445 34.80 9.54 34.77
CA TRP A 445 34.31 8.65 35.83
C TRP A 445 32.79 8.57 35.89
N LYS A 446 32.07 9.52 35.29
CA LYS A 446 30.61 9.56 35.29
C LYS A 446 30.04 9.64 33.87
N SER A 447 29.19 8.69 33.49
CA SER A 447 28.66 8.61 32.12
C SER A 447 27.83 9.85 31.74
N THR A 448 27.97 10.33 30.49
CA THR A 448 27.17 11.45 29.96
C THR A 448 25.97 10.99 29.12
N ALA A 449 26.01 9.75 28.63
CA ALA A 449 24.97 9.08 27.85
C ALA A 449 24.68 7.67 28.42
N ALA A 450 23.58 7.06 27.97
CA ALA A 450 23.26 5.67 28.29
C ALA A 450 24.26 4.69 27.65
N ALA A 451 24.40 3.50 28.23
CA ALA A 451 25.50 2.60 27.89
C ALA A 451 25.37 1.91 26.52
N VAL A 452 26.54 1.62 25.93
CA VAL A 452 26.69 0.61 24.88
C VAL A 452 26.86 -0.75 25.55
N SER A 453 25.95 -1.69 25.27
CA SER A 453 25.94 -3.02 25.85
C SER A 453 26.15 -4.10 24.80
N VAL A 454 27.20 -4.90 25.00
CA VAL A 454 27.53 -6.08 24.19
C VAL A 454 27.04 -7.39 24.82
N GLY A 455 26.18 -7.31 25.84
CA GLY A 455 25.71 -8.46 26.61
C GLY A 455 24.50 -8.14 27.47
N ALA A 456 24.16 -9.02 28.39
CA ALA A 456 23.07 -8.85 29.35
C ALA A 456 23.49 -9.49 30.67
N VAL A 457 24.06 -8.69 31.57
CA VAL A 457 24.31 -9.10 32.95
C VAL A 457 23.07 -8.72 33.75
N THR A 458 22.10 -9.63 33.81
CA THR A 458 20.90 -9.42 34.61
C THR A 458 21.29 -9.44 36.09
N ILE A 459 21.11 -8.33 36.78
CA ILE A 459 21.25 -8.27 38.25
C ILE A 459 20.15 -9.13 38.94
N THR A 460 19.15 -9.59 38.17
CA THR A 460 18.07 -10.46 38.65
C THR A 460 17.71 -11.60 37.67
N GLY A 461 18.10 -12.84 37.98
CA GLY A 461 17.33 -14.03 37.58
C GLY A 461 17.49 -14.61 36.17
N GLY A 462 18.54 -14.25 35.41
CA GLY A 462 18.85 -14.90 34.11
C GLY A 462 20.31 -15.32 34.00
N THR A 463 20.64 -16.22 33.07
CA THR A 463 22.04 -16.54 32.75
C THR A 463 22.72 -15.31 32.14
N PRO A 464 23.81 -14.78 32.72
CA PRO A 464 24.49 -13.61 32.17
C PRO A 464 25.01 -13.87 30.76
N VAL A 465 24.70 -12.98 29.83
CA VAL A 465 25.30 -12.94 28.49
C VAL A 465 26.48 -11.99 28.54
N THR A 466 27.71 -12.49 28.42
CA THR A 466 28.91 -11.66 28.30
C THR A 466 29.59 -11.92 26.96
N ARG A 467 30.37 -10.94 26.49
CA ARG A 467 31.15 -11.04 25.25
C ARG A 467 32.52 -10.42 25.45
N GLN A 468 33.53 -11.02 24.82
CA GLN A 468 34.82 -10.37 24.65
C GLN A 468 34.69 -9.29 23.57
N ILE A 469 35.32 -8.14 23.80
CA ILE A 469 35.57 -7.14 22.76
C ILE A 469 37.02 -7.35 22.32
N THR A 470 37.22 -7.79 21.08
CA THR A 470 38.53 -8.17 20.53
C THR A 470 39.01 -7.13 19.51
N GLY A 471 40.32 -7.12 19.22
CA GLY A 471 40.91 -6.12 18.31
C GLY A 471 41.09 -4.71 18.91
N VAL A 472 40.91 -4.56 20.23
CA VAL A 472 41.06 -3.27 20.94
C VAL A 472 42.54 -2.87 20.97
N ALA A 473 42.87 -1.78 20.29
CA ALA A 473 44.19 -1.14 20.35
C ALA A 473 44.50 -0.64 21.77
N ALA A 474 45.76 -0.30 22.06
CA ALA A 474 46.10 0.28 23.36
C ALA A 474 45.51 1.70 23.47
N GLY A 475 44.76 1.97 24.54
CA GLY A 475 44.18 3.29 24.81
C GLY A 475 45.25 4.34 25.12
N ILE A 476 44.99 5.59 24.75
CA ILE A 476 45.89 6.75 24.91
C ILE A 476 45.29 7.80 25.85
N ASN A 477 43.98 8.05 25.75
CA ASN A 477 43.22 8.99 26.57
C ASN A 477 42.55 8.29 27.76
N ASP A 478 42.19 9.05 28.79
CA ASP A 478 41.50 8.54 30.00
C ASP A 478 40.14 7.86 29.72
N THR A 479 39.54 8.14 28.56
CA THR A 479 38.26 7.57 28.10
C THR A 479 38.40 6.47 27.04
N ASP A 480 39.63 6.10 26.66
CA ASP A 480 39.87 4.99 25.73
C ASP A 480 39.76 3.63 26.45
N ALA A 481 39.26 2.62 25.75
CA ALA A 481 39.18 1.26 26.30
C ALA A 481 40.59 0.65 26.52
N VAL A 482 40.89 0.25 27.75
CA VAL A 482 42.16 -0.42 28.11
C VAL A 482 42.16 -1.86 27.61
N ASN A 483 43.24 -2.27 26.93
CA ASN A 483 43.39 -3.66 26.49
C ASN A 483 44.21 -4.51 27.48
N VAL A 484 44.15 -5.84 27.31
CA VAL A 484 44.80 -6.81 28.20
C VAL A 484 46.34 -6.67 28.24
N ALA A 485 46.97 -6.12 27.20
CA ALA A 485 48.42 -5.92 27.17
C ALA A 485 48.85 -4.76 28.10
N GLN A 486 48.07 -3.66 28.14
CA GLN A 486 48.30 -2.55 29.07
C GLN A 486 48.19 -2.99 30.53
N LEU A 487 47.13 -3.75 30.86
CA LEU A 487 46.94 -4.27 32.23
C LEU A 487 48.07 -5.24 32.65
N LYS A 488 48.55 -6.09 31.74
CA LYS A 488 49.70 -6.98 32.00
C LYS A 488 51.00 -6.21 32.23
N ALA A 489 51.23 -5.12 31.50
CA ALA A 489 52.41 -4.28 31.69
C ALA A 489 52.41 -3.60 33.06
N LEU A 490 51.26 -3.14 33.55
CA LEU A 490 51.10 -2.55 34.88
C LEU A 490 51.44 -3.54 36.00
N LEU A 491 50.94 -4.78 35.91
CA LEU A 491 51.25 -5.85 36.86
C LEU A 491 52.75 -6.22 36.83
N GLY A 492 53.36 -6.28 35.65
CA GLY A 492 54.79 -6.58 35.48
C GLY A 492 55.73 -5.49 36.02
N ALA A 493 55.26 -4.25 36.15
CA ALA A 493 56.03 -3.12 36.66
C ALA A 493 56.10 -3.05 38.20
N GLY A 494 55.59 -4.05 38.93
CA GLY A 494 55.53 -4.04 40.39
C GLY A 494 54.40 -3.17 40.97
N GLY A 495 53.41 -2.81 40.17
CA GLY A 495 52.19 -2.13 40.62
C GLY A 495 51.36 -3.04 41.54
N GLY A 496 51.56 -2.91 42.85
CA GLY A 496 50.96 -3.79 43.84
C GLY A 496 49.43 -3.64 43.96
N SER A 497 48.81 -4.72 44.45
CA SER A 497 47.47 -4.72 45.06
C SER A 497 46.30 -4.14 44.25
N TRP A 498 46.22 -4.45 42.95
CA TRP A 498 44.90 -4.52 42.30
C TRP A 498 44.15 -5.74 42.85
N ASN A 499 43.42 -5.55 43.96
CA ASN A 499 42.53 -6.59 44.47
C ASN A 499 41.27 -6.60 43.59
N LEU A 500 41.20 -7.58 42.69
CA LEU A 500 40.10 -7.75 41.72
C LEU A 500 38.96 -8.63 42.29
N ASP A 501 38.84 -8.68 43.61
CA ASP A 501 37.85 -9.48 44.37
C ASP A 501 36.59 -8.67 44.72
#